data_AF-A0A961A4U8-F1
#
_entry.id   AF-A0A961A4U8-F1
#
_cell.length_a   1.000
_cell.length_b   1.000
_cell.length_c   1.000
_cell.angle_alpha   90.00
_cell.angle_beta   90.00
_cell.angle_gamma   90.00
#
_symmetry.space_group_name_H-M   'P 1'
#
loop_
_entity.id
_entity.type
_entity.pdbx_description
1 polymer ?
#
loop_
_entity_poly.entity_id
_entity_poly.type
_entity_poly.pdbx_seq_one_letter_code
_entity_poly.pdbx_strand_id
1 'polypeptide(L)' 'MSDDNPIALKPEIILDADGRPRSVLLSIEEYEALLELLEDVRDSITFDTAVEHSSGLRDLEDVLADMRKDGLL' A
#
# COMPACT_ATOMS: atom_id res chain seq x y z
N MET A 1 -4.96 25.54 0.81
CA MET A 1 -4.64 24.27 1.47
C MET A 1 -5.76 23.35 1.04
N SER A 2 -5.52 22.59 -0.01
CA SER A 2 -6.48 21.60 -0.48
C SER A 2 -6.30 20.39 0.42
N ASP A 3 -7.32 20.04 1.18
CA ASP A 3 -7.45 18.70 1.75
C ASP A 3 -7.60 17.75 0.57
N ASP A 4 -6.48 17.41 -0.05
CA ASP A 4 -6.43 16.39 -1.08
C ASP A 4 -6.60 15.07 -0.34
N ASN A 5 -7.86 14.71 -0.11
CA ASN A 5 -8.23 13.40 0.38
C ASN A 5 -8.12 12.49 -0.85
N PRO A 6 -7.05 11.68 -1.00
CA PRO A 6 -6.82 10.89 -2.22
C PRO A 6 -7.94 9.88 -2.47
N ILE A 7 -8.73 9.62 -1.43
CA ILE A 7 -9.91 8.78 -1.39
C ILE A 7 -11.02 9.71 -0.89
N ALA A 8 -12.05 10.01 -1.67
CA ALA A 8 -13.09 10.96 -1.26
C ALA A 8 -14.00 10.39 -0.15
N LEU A 9 -13.45 10.18 1.05
CA LEU A 9 -14.14 9.62 2.22
C LEU A 9 -15.15 10.64 2.78
N LYS A 10 -16.30 10.13 3.21
CA LYS A 10 -17.35 10.89 3.92
C LYS A 10 -17.65 10.23 5.26
N PRO A 11 -16.69 10.27 6.21
CA PRO A 11 -16.82 9.58 7.49
C PRO A 11 -17.93 10.17 8.36
N GLU A 12 -18.76 9.30 8.94
CA GLU A 12 -19.68 9.68 10.01
C GLU A 12 -19.04 9.43 11.38
N ILE A 13 -18.99 10.44 12.24
CA ILE A 13 -18.34 10.33 13.56
C ILE A 13 -19.37 9.90 14.61
N ILE A 14 -19.04 8.83 15.33
CA ILE A 14 -19.80 8.37 16.49
C ILE A 14 -19.13 8.93 17.75
N LEU A 15 -19.91 9.70 18.52
CA LEU A 15 -19.49 10.31 19.78
C LEU A 15 -19.78 9.38 20.97
N ASP A 16 -18.97 9.47 22.01
CA ASP A 16 -19.24 8.84 23.30
C ASP A 16 -20.25 9.64 24.15
N ALA A 17 -20.52 9.15 25.37
CA ALA A 17 -21.45 9.79 26.31
C ALA A 17 -21.00 11.20 26.76
N ASP A 18 -19.70 11.50 26.66
CA ASP A 18 -19.11 12.79 26.98
C ASP A 18 -19.04 13.71 25.74
N GLY A 19 -19.58 13.28 24.60
CA GLY A 19 -19.56 14.03 23.34
C GLY A 19 -18.21 13.99 22.62
N ARG A 20 -17.31 13.06 22.98
CA ARG A 20 -15.99 12.94 22.35
C ARG A 20 -16.02 11.93 21.20
N PRO A 21 -15.33 12.20 20.08
CA PRO A 21 -15.20 11.24 18.98
C PRO A 21 -14.60 9.92 19.46
N ARG A 22 -15.29 8.80 19.23
CA ARG A 22 -14.84 7.47 19.67
C ARG A 22 -14.69 6.48 18.53
N SER A 23 -15.52 6.58 17.50
CA SER A 23 -15.41 5.74 16.32
C SER A 23 -15.90 6.48 15.08
N VAL A 24 -15.55 5.94 13.92
CA VAL A 24 -16.00 6.41 12.62
C VAL A 24 -16.79 5.29 11.97
N LEU A 25 -17.94 5.64 11.40
CA LEU A 25 -18.71 4.78 10.53
C LEU A 25 -18.35 5.13 9.09
N LEU A 26 -18.00 4.10 8.33
CA LEU A 26 -17.71 4.16 6.90
C LEU A 26 -18.67 3.23 6.18
N SER A 27 -18.99 3.55 4.94
CA SER A 27 -19.56 2.55 4.03
C SER A 27 -18.53 1.44 3.79
N ILE A 28 -19.00 0.28 3.31
CA ILE A 28 -18.09 -0.82 2.98
C ILE A 28 -17.12 -0.39 1.87
N GLU A 29 -17.61 0.33 0.87
CA GLU A 29 -16.82 0.85 -0.25
C GLU A 29 -15.73 1.83 0.22
N GLU A 30 -16.05 2.69 1.20
CA GLU A 30 -15.09 3.63 1.79
C GLU A 30 -14.01 2.90 2.60
N TYR A 31 -14.40 1.85 3.32
CA TYR A 31 -13.46 1.02 4.06
C TYR A 31 -12.52 0.24 3.13
N GLU A 32 -13.05 -0.33 2.05
CA GLU A 32 -12.25 -1.04 1.03
C GLU A 32 -11.26 -0.09 0.35
N ALA A 33 -11.70 1.10 -0.05
CA ALA A 33 -10.82 2.09 -0.67
C ALA A 33 -9.71 2.57 0.28
N LEU A 34 -10.01 2.67 1.59
CA LEU A 34 -9.00 2.97 2.61
C LEU A 34 -7.97 1.84 2.74
N LEU A 35 -8.42 0.58 2.68
CA LEU A 35 -7.52 -0.57 2.71
C LEU A 35 -6.60 -0.59 1.49
N GLU A 36 -7.15 -0.37 0.28
CA GLU A 36 -6.37 -0.34 -0.97
C GLU A 36 -5.23 0.69 -0.90
N LEU A 37 -5.51 1.91 -0.44
CA LEU A 37 -4.47 2.93 -0.27
C LEU A 37 -3.38 2.50 0.74
N LEU A 38 -3.78 1.85 1.84
CA LEU A 38 -2.81 1.35 2.82
C LEU A 38 -1.89 0.29 2.22
N GLU A 39 -2.41 -0.54 1.32
CA GLU A 39 -1.62 -1.53 0.59
C GLU A 39 -0.63 -0.86 -0.38
N ASP A 40 -1.08 0.12 -1.15
CA ASP A 40 -0.21 0.87 -2.08
C ASP A 40 0.97 1.54 -1.35
N VAL A 41 0.70 2.14 -0.18
CA VAL A 41 1.74 2.76 0.64
C VAL A 41 2.70 1.70 1.20
N ARG A 42 2.17 0.58 1.69
CA ARG A 42 2.99 -0.54 2.18
C ARG A 42 3.88 -1.10 1.08
N ASP A 43 3.34 -1.27 -0.12
CA ASP A 43 4.06 -1.83 -1.26
C ASP A 43 5.16 -0.86 -1.73
N SER A 44 4.90 0.44 -1.70
CA SER A 44 5.92 1.47 -1.97
C SER A 44 7.09 1.40 -0.99
N ILE A 45 6.79 1.31 0.31
CA ILE A 45 7.83 1.15 1.36
C ILE A 45 8.58 -0.17 1.18
N THR A 46 7.87 -1.25 0.84
CA THR A 46 8.47 -2.57 0.63
C THR A 46 9.40 -2.56 -0.58
N PHE A 47 9.02 -1.86 -1.65
CA PHE A 47 9.86 -1.66 -2.81
C PHE A 47 11.14 -0.88 -2.46
N ASP A 48 11.03 0.24 -1.76
CA ASP A 48 12.19 1.03 -1.33
C ASP A 48 13.12 0.21 -0.43
N THR A 49 12.55 -0.53 0.51
CA THR A 49 13.29 -1.46 1.39
C THR A 49 14.00 -2.55 0.58
N ALA A 50 13.33 -3.12 -0.42
CA ALA A 50 13.93 -4.12 -1.31
C ALA A 50 15.06 -3.52 -2.15
N VAL A 51 14.92 -2.28 -2.64
CA VAL A 51 15.97 -1.56 -3.37
C VAL A 51 17.17 -1.31 -2.45
N GLU A 52 16.97 -0.78 -1.24
CA GLU A 52 18.03 -0.46 -0.28
C GLU A 52 18.77 -1.71 0.24
N HIS A 53 18.05 -2.81 0.47
CA HIS A 53 18.62 -4.06 0.95
C HIS A 53 19.06 -5.03 -0.16
N SER A 54 18.77 -4.73 -1.43
CA SER A 54 19.31 -5.48 -2.56
C SER A 54 20.78 -5.10 -2.77
N SER A 55 21.67 -5.74 -2.02
CA SER A 55 23.10 -5.84 -2.33
C SER A 55 23.36 -6.73 -3.56
N GLY A 56 22.56 -6.57 -4.62
CA GLY A 56 22.59 -7.43 -5.80
C GLY A 56 21.38 -7.25 -6.70
N LEU A 57 21.10 -6.02 -7.17
CA LEU A 57 20.42 -5.87 -8.46
C LEU A 57 21.27 -6.61 -9.50
N ARG A 58 20.78 -7.77 -9.96
CA ARG A 58 21.41 -8.52 -11.05
C ARG A 58 20.87 -7.98 -12.36
N ASP A 59 21.73 -7.94 -13.37
CA ASP A 59 21.30 -7.56 -14.70
C ASP A 59 20.29 -8.58 -15.23
N LEU A 60 19.29 -8.10 -15.96
CA LEU A 60 18.26 -8.95 -16.56
C LEU A 60 18.89 -10.01 -17.48
N GLU A 61 19.98 -9.64 -18.17
CA GLU A 61 20.73 -10.55 -19.03
C GLU A 61 21.33 -11.73 -18.26
N ASP A 62 21.85 -11.49 -17.05
CA ASP A 62 22.42 -12.53 -16.20
C ASP A 62 21.35 -13.50 -15.69
N VAL A 63 20.17 -12.97 -15.34
CA VAL A 63 19.03 -13.79 -14.88
C VAL A 63 18.52 -14.67 -16.02
N LEU A 64 18.39 -14.12 -17.23
CA LEU A 64 17.95 -14.88 -18.41
C LEU A 64 18.97 -15.96 -18.81
N ALA A 65 20.26 -15.68 -18.67
CA ALA A 65 21.32 -16.66 -18.93
C ALA A 65 21.24 -17.84 -17.95
N ASP A 66 21.04 -17.57 -16.66
CA ASP A 66 20.89 -18.61 -15.63
C ASP A 66 19.61 -19.43 -15.85
N MET A 67 18.49 -18.80 -16.20
CA MET A 67 17.23 -19.52 -16.48
C MET A 67 17.31 -20.46 -17.69
N ARG A 68 18.03 -20.07 -18.75
CA ARG A 68 18.31 -20.96 -19.89
C ARG A 68 19.22 -22.13 -19.50
N LYS A 69 20.21 -21.87 -18.64
CA LYS A 69 21.13 -22.89 -18.14
C LYS A 69 20.41 -23.93 -17.28
N ASP A 70 19.44 -23.48 -16.50
CA ASP A 70 18.63 -24.33 -15.63
C ASP A 70 17.44 -25.00 -16.34
N GLY A 71 17.24 -24.71 -17.64
CA GLY A 71 16.20 -25.33 -18.48
C GLY A 71 14.77 -24.86 -18.18
N LEU A 72 14.63 -23.71 -17.53
CA LEU A 72 13.35 -23.06 -17.25
C LEU A 72 12.86 -22.21 -18.44
N LEU A 73 13.72 -22.02 -19.46
CA LEU A 73 13.49 -21.31 -20.72
C LEU A 73 14.12 -22.07 -21.89
#